data_AF-A0A3A8JPF7-F1
#
_entry.id   AF-A0A3A8JPF7-F1
#
_cell.length_a   1.000
_cell.length_b   1.000
_cell.length_c   1.000
_cell.angle_alpha   90.00
_cell.angle_beta   90.00
_cell.angle_gamma   90.00
#
_symmetry.space_group_name_H-M   'P 1'
#
loop_
_entity.id
_entity.type
_entity.pdbx_description
1 polymer ?
#
loop_
_entity_poly.entity_id
_entity_poly.type
_entity_poly.pdbx_seq_one_letter_code
_entity_poly.pdbx_strand_id
1 'polypeptide(L)'
;MRPPRVKDAPRVERFGPALPPSTFTGFAVAALAVLAIALLSYRTLKTRAATGEMVTHTLTVAAKLEEVLSTGKDAETGQRGFLLTGAESYLSPYSLAKKTLPEKLSELRGLIADSADGDGGRGGGVRRHRA
;
A
#
# COMPACT_ATOMS: atom_id res chain seq x y z
N MET A 1 78.30 -52.38 16.95
CA MET A 1 77.83 -51.16 16.26
C MET A 1 76.31 -51.24 16.14
N ARG A 2 75.54 -50.37 16.80
CA ARG A 2 74.06 -50.34 16.73
C ARG A 2 73.62 -49.07 15.97
N PRO A 3 72.68 -49.13 15.02
CA PRO A 3 72.20 -47.93 14.35
C PRO A 3 71.33 -47.06 15.28
N PRO A 4 71.35 -45.72 15.14
CA PRO A 4 70.51 -44.82 15.92
C PRO A 4 69.04 -44.90 15.50
N ARG A 5 68.15 -44.74 16.49
CA ARG A 5 66.70 -44.87 16.35
C ARG A 5 66.11 -43.74 15.50
N VAL A 6 65.31 -44.11 14.51
CA VAL A 6 64.29 -43.26 13.92
C VAL A 6 63.22 -42.98 14.97
N LYS A 7 62.82 -41.71 15.15
CA LYS A 7 61.43 -41.24 15.32
C LYS A 7 61.41 -39.80 15.83
N ASP A 8 61.29 -38.86 14.91
CA ASP A 8 60.58 -37.62 15.15
C ASP A 8 59.62 -37.40 13.98
N ALA A 9 58.41 -37.96 14.11
CA ALA A 9 57.30 -37.56 13.27
C ALA A 9 56.69 -36.27 13.86
N PRO A 10 56.31 -35.28 13.04
CA PRO A 10 55.70 -34.05 13.54
C PRO A 10 54.38 -34.39 14.24
N ARG A 11 54.28 -34.00 15.51
CA ARG A 11 53.02 -34.06 16.26
C ARG A 11 52.08 -33.03 15.65
N VAL A 12 51.26 -33.47 14.70
CA VAL A 12 50.07 -32.74 14.27
C VAL A 12 49.08 -32.78 15.44
N GLU A 13 49.10 -31.74 16.28
CA GLU A 13 48.07 -31.58 17.29
C GLU A 13 46.73 -31.38 16.60
N ARG A 14 45.81 -32.28 16.93
CA ARG A 14 44.45 -32.36 16.41
C ARG A 14 43.75 -31.01 16.60
N PHE A 15 43.28 -30.43 15.50
CA PHE A 15 42.12 -29.55 15.54
C PHE A 15 40.93 -30.39 16.05
N GLY A 16 40.69 -30.37 17.36
CA GLY A 16 39.45 -30.86 17.95
C GLY A 16 38.27 -30.03 17.44
N PRO A 17 37.03 -30.54 17.51
CA PRO A 17 35.87 -29.79 17.06
C PRO A 17 35.82 -28.45 17.79
N ALA A 18 35.95 -27.37 17.01
CA ALA A 18 35.86 -26.02 17.51
C ALA A 18 34.42 -25.80 18.00
N LEU A 19 34.30 -25.47 19.29
CA LEU A 19 33.11 -25.04 20.03
C LEU A 19 32.31 -26.13 20.76
N PRO A 20 31.98 -25.90 22.05
CA PRO A 20 31.13 -26.80 22.83
C PRO A 20 29.70 -26.84 22.29
N PRO A 21 28.99 -27.99 22.35
CA PRO A 21 27.66 -28.15 21.74
C PRO A 21 26.57 -27.18 22.25
N SER A 22 26.79 -26.54 23.40
CA SER A 22 25.86 -25.56 23.99
C SER A 22 25.83 -24.20 23.29
N THR A 23 26.89 -23.80 22.57
CA THR A 23 26.87 -22.54 21.79
C THR A 23 26.05 -22.67 20.52
N PHE A 24 25.94 -23.88 19.94
CA PHE A 24 25.07 -24.14 18.80
C PHE A 24 23.60 -23.93 19.14
N THR A 25 23.18 -24.26 20.36
CA THR A 25 21.80 -24.05 20.82
C THR A 25 21.46 -22.56 20.90
N GLY A 26 22.36 -21.74 21.46
CA GLY A 26 22.18 -20.29 21.51
C GLY A 26 22.14 -19.67 20.11
N PHE A 27 23.02 -20.11 19.22
CA PHE A 27 23.03 -19.67 17.82
C PHE A 27 21.75 -20.08 17.07
N ALA A 28 21.25 -21.31 17.29
CA ALA A 28 20.01 -21.79 16.70
C ALA A 28 18.79 -20.98 17.18
N VAL A 29 18.73 -20.65 18.47
CA VAL A 29 17.66 -19.81 19.04
C VAL A 29 17.73 -18.38 18.47
N ALA A 30 18.92 -17.80 18.37
CA ALA A 30 19.10 -16.47 17.77
C ALA A 30 18.70 -16.48 16.28
N ALA A 31 19.09 -17.51 15.53
CA ALA A 31 18.71 -17.66 14.11
C ALA A 31 17.19 -17.81 13.94
N LEU A 32 16.54 -18.60 14.81
CA LEU A 32 15.07 -18.73 14.82
C LEU A 32 14.38 -17.41 15.16
N ALA A 33 14.91 -16.64 16.12
CA ALA A 33 14.36 -15.33 16.47
C ALA A 33 14.48 -14.35 15.29
N VAL A 34 15.63 -14.31 14.60
CA VAL A 34 15.83 -13.49 13.40
C VAL A 34 14.85 -13.90 12.28
N LEU A 35 14.68 -15.21 12.04
CA LEU A 35 13.72 -15.71 11.06
C LEU A 35 12.28 -15.32 11.42
N ALA A 36 11.89 -15.46 12.69
CA ALA A 36 10.57 -15.06 13.17
C ALA A 36 10.31 -13.56 12.98
N ILE A 37 11.29 -12.72 13.32
CA ILE A 37 11.23 -11.26 13.10
C ILE A 37 11.12 -10.96 11.60
N ALA A 38 11.90 -11.61 10.74
CA ALA A 38 11.84 -11.43 9.29
C ALA A 38 10.47 -11.83 8.71
N LEU A 39 9.90 -12.95 9.17
CA LEU A 39 8.56 -13.41 8.79
C LEU A 39 7.47 -12.42 9.24
N LEU A 40 7.50 -11.97 10.49
CA LEU A 40 6.56 -10.97 11.02
C LEU A 40 6.68 -9.62 10.27
N SER A 41 7.90 -9.21 9.97
CA SER A 41 8.20 -7.99 9.20
C SER A 41 7.67 -8.10 7.76
N TYR A 42 7.86 -9.25 7.11
CA TYR A 42 7.33 -9.53 5.78
C TYR A 42 5.79 -9.53 5.75
N ARG A 43 5.15 -10.09 6.79
CA ARG A 43 3.69 -10.04 6.94
C ARG A 43 3.21 -8.60 7.15
N THR A 44 3.90 -7.82 7.98
CA THR A 44 3.59 -6.41 8.27
C THR A 44 3.77 -5.53 7.04
N LEU A 45 4.79 -5.78 6.22
CA LEU A 45 5.04 -5.03 4.99
C LEU A 45 3.92 -5.24 3.96
N LYS A 46 3.32 -6.43 3.91
CA LYS A 46 2.12 -6.69 3.10
C LYS A 46 0.86 -6.01 3.64
N THR A 47 0.71 -5.86 4.95
CA THR A 47 -0.44 -5.16 5.55
C THR A 47 -0.35 -3.64 5.43
N ARG A 48 0.86 -3.07 5.36
CA ARG A 48 1.07 -1.62 5.16
C ARG A 48 0.75 -1.14 3.74
N ALA A 49 0.72 -2.04 2.76
CA ALA A 49 0.24 -1.73 1.42
C ALA A 49 -1.28 -1.48 1.39
N ALA A 50 -2.05 -2.10 2.29
CA ALA A 50 -3.51 -1.96 2.34
C ALA A 50 -3.98 -0.61 2.92
N THR A 51 -3.14 0.10 3.69
CA THR A 51 -3.47 1.44 4.21
C THR A 51 -3.10 2.55 3.22
N GLY A 52 -2.16 2.30 2.30
CA GLY A 52 -1.82 3.24 1.23
C GLY A 52 -2.94 3.37 0.21
N GLU A 53 -3.55 2.25 -0.18
CA GLU A 53 -4.54 2.19 -1.26
C GLU A 53 -5.84 2.94 -0.93
N MET A 54 -6.36 2.79 0.30
CA MET A 54 -7.56 3.51 0.77
C MET A 54 -7.34 5.02 0.92
N VAL A 55 -6.15 5.44 1.37
CA VAL A 55 -5.78 6.87 1.45
C VAL A 55 -5.64 7.46 0.05
N THR A 56 -4.96 6.77 -0.87
CA THR A 56 -4.86 7.18 -2.27
C THR A 56 -6.24 7.30 -2.91
N HIS A 57 -7.12 6.32 -2.70
CA HIS A 57 -8.48 6.35 -3.24
C HIS A 57 -9.28 7.56 -2.72
N THR A 58 -9.23 7.82 -1.41
CA THR A 58 -9.92 8.97 -0.80
C THR A 58 -9.40 10.31 -1.36
N LEU A 59 -8.08 10.43 -1.56
CA LEU A 59 -7.47 11.62 -2.18
C LEU A 59 -7.87 11.76 -3.66
N THR A 60 -7.99 10.66 -4.40
CA THR A 60 -8.46 10.66 -5.79
C THR A 60 -9.91 11.12 -5.90
N VAL A 61 -10.80 10.63 -5.04
CA VAL A 61 -12.21 11.06 -4.99
C VAL A 61 -12.31 12.55 -4.65
N ALA A 62 -11.54 13.02 -3.66
CA ALA A 62 -11.52 14.44 -3.25
C ALA A 62 -11.06 15.36 -4.40
N ALA A 63 -9.99 15.00 -5.10
CA ALA A 63 -9.48 15.77 -6.23
C ALA A 63 -10.51 15.84 -7.38
N LYS A 64 -11.18 14.73 -7.69
CA LYS A 64 -12.22 14.69 -8.72
C LYS A 64 -13.45 15.52 -8.36
N LEU A 65 -13.82 15.54 -7.08
CA LEU A 65 -14.89 16.40 -6.61
C LEU A 65 -14.54 17.89 -6.74
N GLU A 66 -13.31 18.27 -6.39
CA GLU A 66 -12.82 19.64 -6.54
C GLU A 66 -12.84 20.11 -8.01
N GLU A 67 -12.47 19.23 -8.94
CA GLU A 67 -12.52 19.49 -10.38
C GLU A 67 -13.95 19.76 -10.88
N VAL A 68 -14.93 18.97 -10.43
CA VAL A 68 -16.34 19.17 -10.73
C VAL A 68 -16.83 20.52 -10.19
N LEU A 69 -16.50 20.83 -8.94
CA LEU A 69 -16.89 22.09 -8.30
C LEU A 69 -16.26 23.31 -8.99
N SER A 70 -14.98 23.24 -9.36
CA SER A 70 -14.31 24.32 -10.10
C SER A 70 -14.99 24.55 -11.44
N THR A 71 -15.24 23.49 -12.21
CA THR A 71 -15.92 23.57 -13.50
C THR A 71 -17.31 24.21 -13.37
N GLY A 72 -18.05 23.85 -12.31
CA GLY A 72 -19.36 24.45 -12.02
C GLY A 72 -19.28 25.94 -11.66
N LYS A 73 -18.30 26.33 -10.83
CA LYS A 73 -18.06 27.74 -10.47
C LYS A 73 -17.70 28.59 -11.68
N ASP A 74 -16.86 28.07 -12.58
CA ASP A 74 -16.48 28.77 -13.81
C ASP A 74 -17.70 28.96 -14.72
N ALA A 75 -18.55 27.94 -14.83
CA ALA A 75 -19.80 28.02 -15.58
C ALA A 75 -20.74 29.10 -15.04
N GLU A 76 -20.92 29.15 -13.73
CA GLU A 76 -21.75 30.14 -13.05
C GLU A 76 -21.17 31.55 -13.21
N THR A 77 -19.86 31.70 -13.07
CA THR A 77 -19.16 32.97 -13.25
C THR A 77 -19.31 33.48 -14.68
N GLY A 78 -19.18 32.60 -15.68
CA GLY A 78 -19.41 32.92 -17.08
C GLY A 78 -20.85 33.32 -17.38
N GLN A 79 -21.81 32.55 -16.88
CA GLN A 79 -23.22 32.88 -17.04
C GLN A 79 -23.55 34.24 -16.43
N ARG A 80 -23.09 34.52 -15.21
CA ARG A 80 -23.27 35.82 -14.55
C ARG A 80 -22.61 36.95 -15.34
N GLY A 81 -21.41 36.73 -15.88
CA GLY A 81 -20.71 37.69 -16.73
C GLY A 81 -21.51 38.06 -17.99
N PHE A 82 -22.09 37.08 -18.66
CA PHE A 82 -22.98 37.30 -19.81
C PHE A 82 -24.25 38.06 -19.40
N LEU A 83 -24.91 37.68 -18.30
CA LEU A 83 -26.13 38.35 -17.84
C LEU A 83 -25.89 39.83 -17.45
N LEU A 84 -24.69 40.16 -16.97
CA LEU A 84 -24.32 41.52 -16.57
C LEU A 84 -23.87 42.40 -17.74
N THR A 85 -23.20 41.82 -18.74
CA THR A 85 -22.53 42.58 -19.82
C THR A 85 -23.20 42.42 -21.18
N GLY A 86 -23.99 41.37 -21.37
CA GLY A 86 -24.52 40.94 -22.67
C GLY A 86 -23.48 40.34 -23.62
N ALA A 87 -22.21 40.23 -23.21
CA ALA A 87 -21.14 39.79 -24.10
C ALA A 87 -21.00 38.26 -24.13
N GLU A 88 -21.19 37.65 -25.30
CA GLU A 88 -21.13 36.19 -25.51
C GLU A 88 -19.80 35.55 -25.13
N SER A 89 -18.70 36.32 -25.08
CA SER A 89 -17.39 35.83 -24.65
C SER A 89 -17.41 35.18 -23.26
N TYR A 90 -18.29 35.65 -22.37
CA TYR A 90 -18.48 35.08 -21.04
C TYR A 90 -19.20 33.73 -21.03
N LEU A 91 -19.87 33.33 -22.12
CA LEU A 91 -20.54 32.02 -22.23
C LEU A 91 -19.58 30.85 -22.53
N SER A 92 -18.31 31.13 -22.82
CA SER A 92 -17.29 30.10 -23.10
C SER A 92 -17.17 29.08 -21.96
N PRO A 93 -16.90 29.47 -20.69
CA PRO A 93 -16.82 28.52 -19.57
C PRO A 93 -18.15 27.80 -19.29
N TYR A 94 -19.29 28.45 -19.45
CA TYR A 94 -20.61 27.80 -19.33
C TYR A 94 -20.80 26.69 -20.38
N SER A 95 -20.45 26.98 -21.64
CA SER A 95 -20.57 26.04 -22.75
C SER A 95 -19.61 24.86 -22.61
N LEU A 96 -18.40 25.10 -22.12
CA LEU A 96 -17.42 24.07 -21.82
C LEU A 96 -17.92 23.16 -20.69
N ALA A 97 -18.36 23.75 -19.58
CA ALA A 97 -18.91 23.04 -18.44
C ALA A 97 -20.09 22.15 -18.82
N LYS A 98 -21.03 22.65 -19.63
CA LYS A 98 -22.17 21.87 -20.12
C LYS A 98 -21.75 20.60 -20.89
N LYS A 99 -20.60 20.62 -21.56
CA LYS A 99 -20.05 19.46 -22.29
C LYS A 99 -19.28 18.49 -21.38
N THR A 100 -18.55 19.00 -20.39
CA THR A 100 -17.58 18.20 -19.62
C THR A 100 -18.10 17.71 -18.26
N LEU A 101 -19.03 18.42 -17.61
CA LEU A 101 -19.58 18.00 -16.31
C LEU A 101 -20.25 16.62 -16.31
N PRO A 102 -21.03 16.21 -17.33
CA PRO A 102 -21.67 14.90 -17.32
C PRO A 102 -20.66 13.74 -17.23
N GLU A 103 -19.56 13.83 -17.97
CA GLU A 103 -18.47 12.86 -17.94
C GLU A 103 -17.76 12.84 -16.58
N LYS A 104 -17.38 14.01 -16.06
CA LYS A 104 -16.73 14.12 -14.74
C LYS A 104 -17.60 13.58 -13.59
N LEU A 105 -18.92 13.82 -13.66
CA LEU A 105 -19.87 13.27 -12.69
C LEU A 105 -20.02 11.75 -12.82
N SER A 106 -19.94 11.21 -14.03
CA SER A 106 -19.95 9.76 -14.25
C SER A 106 -18.70 9.10 -13.68
N GLU A 107 -17.52 9.67 -13.92
CA GLU A 107 -16.25 9.21 -13.34
C GLU A 107 -16.30 9.22 -11.81
N LEU A 108 -16.74 10.33 -11.21
CA LEU A 108 -16.85 10.48 -9.77
C LEU A 108 -17.80 9.43 -9.17
N ARG A 109 -18.93 9.16 -9.81
CA ARG A 109 -19.86 8.10 -9.39
C ARG A 109 -19.22 6.72 -9.43
N GLY A 110 -18.43 6.43 -10.48
CA GLY A 110 -17.69 5.18 -10.59
C GLY A 110 -16.69 5.00 -9.45
N LEU A 111 -15.91 6.03 -9.14
CA LEU A 111 -14.94 6.00 -8.03
C LEU A 111 -15.62 5.80 -6.67
N ILE A 112 -16.75 6.49 -6.42
CA ILE A 112 -17.50 6.34 -5.17
C ILE A 112 -18.09 4.93 -5.06
N ALA A 113 -18.64 4.36 -6.14
CA ALA A 113 -19.19 3.01 -6.11
C ALA A 113 -18.12 1.94 -5.79
N ASP A 114 -16.92 2.08 -6.36
CA ASP A 114 -15.78 1.19 -6.09
C ASP A 114 -15.35 1.23 -4.61
N SER A 115 -15.38 2.42 -3.98
CA SER A 115 -15.13 2.54 -2.53
C SER A 115 -16.21 1.91 -1.64
N ALA A 116 -17.48 1.99 -2.04
CA ALA A 116 -18.60 1.47 -1.25
C ALA A 116 -18.63 -0.07 -1.26
N ASP A 117 -18.28 -0.69 -2.38
CA ASP A 117 -18.17 -2.14 -2.51
C ASP A 117 -16.97 -2.72 -1.72
N GLY A 118 -15.91 -1.93 -1.54
CA GLY A 118 -14.74 -2.29 -0.72
C GLY A 118 -14.96 -2.27 0.80
N ASP A 119 -15.86 -1.41 1.30
CA ASP A 119 -16.13 -1.24 2.74
C ASP A 119 -17.42 -1.96 3.21
N GLY A 120 -18.40 -2.20 2.33
CA GLY A 120 -19.72 -2.77 2.67
C GLY A 120 -19.78 -4.29 2.92
N GLY A 121 -18.72 -5.04 2.64
CA GLY A 121 -18.74 -6.52 2.62
C GLY A 121 -18.36 -7.24 3.93
N ARG A 122 -17.95 -6.52 5.00
CA ARG A 122 -17.44 -7.14 6.25
C ARG A 122 -18.35 -7.01 7.47
N GLY A 123 -19.60 -6.58 7.30
CA GLY A 123 -20.56 -6.41 8.38
C GLY A 123 -21.75 -7.37 8.30
N GLY A 124 -21.71 -8.46 9.08
CA GLY A 124 -22.96 -9.03 9.62
C GLY A 124 -23.62 -10.17 8.86
N GLY A 125 -22.93 -11.31 8.71
CA GLY A 125 -23.59 -12.60 8.50
C GLY A 125 -24.31 -13.07 9.78
N VAL A 126 -25.42 -12.43 10.16
CA VAL A 126 -26.31 -12.97 11.20
C VAL A 126 -27.38 -13.82 10.52
N ARG A 127 -27.12 -15.13 10.57
CA ARG A 127 -28.03 -16.21 10.18
C ARG A 127 -29.41 -15.97 10.78
N ARG A 128 -30.39 -15.61 9.95
CA ARG A 128 -31.79 -15.78 10.32
C ARG A 128 -32.14 -17.26 10.18
N HIS A 129 -32.00 -17.98 11.28
CA HIS A 129 -32.71 -19.24 11.48
C HIS A 129 -34.21 -18.93 11.47
N ARG A 130 -34.89 -19.29 10.38
CA ARG A 130 -36.34 -19.52 10.40
C ARG A 130 -36.56 -20.88 11.05
N ALA A 131 -37.30 -20.88 12.14
CA ALA A 131 -38.13 -21.99 12.59
C ALA A 131 -39.58 -21.56 12.40
#